data_AF-A0A9D5GTB7-F1
#
_entry.id   AF-A0A9D5GTB7-F1
#
_cell.length_a   1.000
_cell.length_b   1.000
_cell.length_c   1.000
_cell.angle_alpha   90.00
_cell.angle_beta   90.00
_cell.angle_gamma   90.00
#
_symmetry.space_group_name_H-M   'P 1'
#
loop_
_entity.id
_entity.type
_entity.pdbx_description
1 polymer ?
#
loop_
_entity_poly.entity_id
_entity_poly.type
_entity_poly.pdbx_seq_one_letter_code
_entity_poly.pdbx_strand_id
1 'polypeptide(L)'
;MDYFWRIGSGITFLSNDMMKIQEGCRPKVWIDDTNVYHLTKDGKERYLPFSKYERLAKATSKQRASYEVSPFGIRWEEIDEDLSFAGFWHES
;
A
#
# COMPACT_ATOMS: atom_id res chain seq x y z
N MET A 1 21.03 10.82 -11.32
CA MET A 1 20.07 10.87 -12.43
C MET A 1 18.82 11.44 -11.85
N ASP A 2 18.55 12.71 -12.14
CA ASP A 2 17.43 13.46 -11.58
C ASP A 2 16.17 13.13 -12.40
N TYR A 3 15.08 12.77 -11.71
CA TYR A 3 13.83 12.35 -12.35
C TYR A 3 12.90 13.55 -12.57
N PHE A 4 12.31 13.64 -13.76
CA PHE A 4 11.40 14.72 -14.15
C PHE A 4 9.93 14.26 -14.05
N TRP A 5 9.10 14.97 -13.28
CA TRP A 5 7.64 14.80 -13.31
C TRP A 5 6.93 16.17 -13.23
N ARG A 6 5.82 16.33 -13.96
CA ARG A 6 5.09 17.60 -14.10
C ARG A 6 3.78 17.56 -13.32
N ILE A 7 3.70 18.37 -12.26
CA ILE A 7 2.45 18.66 -11.53
C ILE A 7 2.26 20.18 -11.52
N GLY A 8 1.20 20.67 -12.18
CA GLY A 8 0.76 22.08 -12.16
C GLY A 8 1.78 23.15 -12.56
N SER A 9 1.70 23.68 -13.78
CA SER A 9 2.35 24.91 -14.34
C SER A 9 3.81 25.27 -13.98
N GLY A 10 4.59 24.43 -13.31
CA GLY A 10 6.01 24.66 -13.01
C GLY A 10 6.81 23.36 -12.93
N ILE A 11 8.05 23.38 -13.41
CA ILE A 11 9.00 22.29 -13.20
C ILE A 11 9.56 22.48 -11.79
N THR A 12 9.29 21.53 -10.90
CA THR A 12 9.86 21.53 -9.55
C THR A 12 10.98 20.48 -9.51
N PHE A 13 12.17 20.88 -9.06
CA PHE A 13 13.29 19.97 -8.86
C PHE A 13 13.11 19.27 -7.51
N LEU A 14 12.70 18.00 -7.54
CA LEU A 14 12.77 17.15 -6.36
C LEU A 14 14.12 16.45 -6.38
N SER A 15 14.97 16.70 -5.39
CA SER A 15 16.27 16.02 -5.28
C SER A 15 16.08 14.51 -5.11
N ASN A 16 17.07 13.73 -5.53
CA ASN A 16 17.10 12.29 -5.27
C ASN A 16 16.96 11.95 -3.77
N ASP A 17 17.42 12.84 -2.89
CA ASP A 17 17.24 12.68 -1.44
C ASP A 17 15.78 12.85 -1.02
N MET A 18 15.04 13.80 -1.59
CA MET A 18 13.60 13.94 -1.35
C MET A 18 12.80 12.75 -1.87
N MET A 19 13.16 12.22 -3.05
CA MET A 19 12.55 10.99 -3.56
C MET A 19 12.88 9.77 -2.67
N LYS A 20 14.13 9.64 -2.19
CA LYS A 20 14.53 8.58 -1.25
C LYS A 20 13.85 8.70 0.12
N ILE A 21 13.66 9.92 0.63
CA ILE A 21 12.92 10.17 1.88
C ILE A 21 11.46 9.69 1.72
N GLN A 22 10.89 9.87 0.53
CA GLN A 22 9.54 9.39 0.21
C GLN A 22 9.48 7.86 0.12
N GLU A 23 10.52 7.19 -0.39
CA GLU A 23 10.63 5.73 -0.37
C GLU A 23 10.82 5.16 1.04
N GLY A 24 11.61 5.82 1.90
CA GLY A 24 11.81 5.41 3.29
C GLY A 24 10.58 5.63 4.19
N CYS A 25 9.69 6.54 3.83
CA CYS A 25 8.42 6.76 4.54
C CYS A 25 7.22 6.01 3.93
N ARG A 26 7.40 5.30 2.80
CA ARG A 26 6.29 4.53 2.22
C ARG A 26 6.00 3.30 3.08
N PRO A 27 4.74 3.06 3.46
CA PRO A 27 4.35 1.84 4.17
C PRO A 27 4.77 0.62 3.36
N LYS A 28 5.46 -0.33 4.00
CA LYS A 28 5.83 -1.58 3.35
C LYS A 28 4.69 -2.57 3.50
N VAL A 29 4.10 -2.92 2.37
CA VAL A 29 2.95 -3.82 2.25
C VAL A 29 3.29 -4.92 1.26
N TRP A 30 2.86 -6.13 1.56
CA TRP A 30 2.92 -7.26 0.64
C TRP A 30 1.73 -8.19 0.88
N ILE A 31 1.52 -9.15 0.00
CA ILE A 31 0.44 -10.13 0.11
C ILE A 31 1.00 -11.54 -0.08
N ASP A 32 0.28 -12.52 0.44
CA ASP A 32 0.36 -13.91 -0.02
C ASP A 32 -0.99 -14.35 -0.60
N ASP A 33 -1.24 -15.65 -0.71
CA ASP A 33 -2.51 -16.19 -1.23
C ASP A 33 -3.72 -15.95 -0.30
N THR A 34 -3.48 -15.65 0.97
CA THR A 34 -4.47 -15.68 2.06
C THR A 34 -4.55 -14.40 2.87
N ASN A 35 -3.47 -13.62 2.95
CA ASN A 35 -3.33 -12.46 3.82
C ASN A 35 -2.68 -11.29 3.09
N VAL A 36 -2.99 -10.10 3.58
CA VAL A 36 -2.22 -8.88 3.35
C VAL A 36 -1.39 -8.57 4.59
N TYR A 37 -0.17 -8.10 4.38
CA TYR A 37 0.80 -7.80 5.41
C TYR A 37 1.20 -6.33 5.38
N HIS A 38 1.54 -5.80 6.54
CA HIS A 38 2.04 -4.45 6.74
C HIS A 38 3.21 -4.49 7.74
N LEU A 39 4.37 -3.96 7.34
CA LEU A 39 5.48 -3.70 8.24
C LEU A 39 5.34 -2.29 8.82
N THR A 40 5.11 -2.24 10.12
CA THR A 40 5.03 -0.98 10.87
C THR A 40 6.39 -0.32 11.00
N LYS A 41 6.40 0.99 11.29
CA LYS A 41 7.64 1.76 11.55
C LYS A 41 8.48 1.19 12.70
N ASP A 42 7.83 0.53 13.66
CA ASP A 42 8.48 -0.12 14.80
C ASP A 42 9.09 -1.49 14.42
N GLY A 43 9.09 -1.85 13.14
CA GLY A 43 9.63 -3.12 12.64
C GLY A 43 8.73 -4.33 12.93
N LYS A 44 7.50 -4.12 13.40
CA LYS A 44 6.53 -5.21 13.64
C LYS A 44 5.74 -5.50 12.39
N GLU A 45 5.62 -6.78 12.06
CA GLU A 45 4.75 -7.26 11.00
C GLU A 45 3.33 -7.45 11.55
N ARG A 46 2.35 -6.94 10.79
CA ARG A 46 0.92 -7.14 11.03
C ARG A 46 0.31 -7.75 9.78
N TYR A 47 -0.74 -8.52 9.95
CA TYR A 47 -1.44 -9.14 8.83
C TYR A 47 -2.94 -9.09 9.01
N LEU A 48 -3.66 -9.16 7.90
CA LEU A 48 -5.12 -9.28 7.84
C LEU A 48 -5.48 -10.37 6.82
N PRO A 49 -6.35 -11.33 7.17
CA PRO A 49 -6.76 -12.38 6.25
C PRO A 49 -7.81 -11.88 5.26
N PHE A 50 -7.68 -12.26 3.99
CA PHE A 50 -8.66 -11.93 2.95
C PHE A 50 -10.04 -12.52 3.23
N SER A 51 -10.11 -13.63 3.96
CA SER A 51 -11.37 -14.28 4.33
C SER A 51 -12.31 -13.42 5.18
N LYS A 52 -11.80 -12.36 5.83
CA LYS A 52 -12.61 -11.42 6.61
C LYS A 52 -13.32 -10.38 5.76
N TYR A 53 -12.91 -10.19 4.52
CA TYR A 53 -13.42 -9.17 3.63
C TYR A 53 -14.10 -9.85 2.45
N GLU A 54 -15.41 -9.71 2.33
CA GLU A 54 -16.21 -10.49 1.37
C GLU A 54 -15.69 -10.36 -0.08
N ARG A 55 -15.29 -9.14 -0.50
CA ARG A 55 -14.79 -8.90 -1.85
C ARG A 55 -13.41 -9.50 -2.06
N LEU A 56 -12.49 -9.34 -1.10
CA LEU A 56 -11.16 -9.95 -1.18
C LEU A 56 -11.22 -11.48 -1.10
N ALA A 57 -12.11 -12.04 -0.28
CA ALA A 57 -12.33 -13.48 -0.17
C ALA A 57 -12.74 -14.09 -1.53
N LYS A 58 -13.54 -13.36 -2.32
CA LYS A 58 -14.00 -13.79 -3.65
C LYS A 58 -13.04 -13.42 -4.78
N ALA A 59 -12.09 -12.52 -4.54
CA ALA A 59 -11.13 -12.07 -5.55
C ALA A 59 -10.15 -13.17 -5.96
N THR A 60 -9.76 -13.17 -7.24
CA THR A 60 -8.70 -14.04 -7.77
C THR A 60 -7.32 -13.60 -7.27
N SER A 61 -6.32 -14.48 -7.31
CA SER A 61 -4.94 -14.12 -6.95
C SER A 61 -4.40 -12.95 -7.79
N LYS A 62 -4.79 -12.88 -9.07
CA LYS A 62 -4.40 -11.77 -9.96
C LYS A 62 -5.01 -10.43 -9.50
N GLN A 63 -6.30 -10.44 -9.15
CA GLN A 63 -6.99 -9.27 -8.62
C GLN A 63 -6.36 -8.81 -7.30
N ARG A 64 -6.08 -9.76 -6.40
CA ARG A 64 -5.42 -9.46 -5.11
C ARG A 64 -4.02 -8.90 -5.30
N ALA A 65 -3.27 -9.37 -6.31
CA ALA A 65 -1.95 -8.83 -6.64
C ALA A 65 -1.98 -7.42 -7.25
N SER A 66 -3.12 -6.98 -7.78
CA SER A 66 -3.29 -5.67 -8.41
C SER A 66 -3.77 -4.62 -7.41
N TYR A 67 -2.97 -4.37 -6.37
CA TYR A 67 -3.25 -3.37 -5.35
C TYR A 67 -2.37 -2.13 -5.48
N GLU A 68 -2.90 -1.00 -4.99
CA GLU A 68 -2.17 0.26 -4.87
C GLU A 68 -2.04 0.64 -3.39
N VAL A 69 -0.85 1.10 -3.01
CA VAL A 69 -0.58 1.57 -1.65
C VAL A 69 -0.58 3.09 -1.62
N SER A 70 -1.43 3.66 -0.78
CA SER A 70 -1.53 5.08 -0.51
C SER A 70 -1.09 5.40 0.93
N PRO A 71 -0.87 6.68 1.28
CA PRO A 71 -0.60 7.07 2.67
C PRO A 71 -1.71 6.70 3.67
N PHE A 72 -2.94 6.47 3.19
CA PHE A 72 -4.11 6.20 4.03
C PHE A 72 -4.45 4.71 4.14
N GLY A 73 -3.93 3.88 3.22
CA GLY A 73 -4.27 2.47 3.16
C GLY A 73 -3.95 1.83 1.81
N ILE A 74 -4.59 0.70 1.55
CA ILE A 74 -4.39 -0.15 0.39
C ILE A 74 -5.70 -0.19 -0.39
N ARG A 75 -5.65 0.00 -1.71
CA ARG A 75 -6.82 -0.01 -2.58
C ARG A 75 -6.67 -1.07 -3.67
N TRP A 76 -7.75 -1.81 -3.89
CA TRP A 76 -7.94 -2.71 -5.03
C TRP A 76 -9.02 -2.14 -5.94
N GLU A 77 -8.59 -1.45 -7.01
CA GLU A 77 -9.50 -0.76 -7.93
C GLU A 77 -10.49 -1.71 -8.62
N GLU A 78 -10.01 -2.88 -9.08
CA GLU A 78 -10.81 -3.82 -9.88
C GLU A 78 -12.01 -4.41 -9.11
N ILE A 79 -11.85 -4.62 -7.80
CA ILE A 79 -12.89 -5.21 -6.94
C ILE A 79 -13.55 -4.15 -6.04
N ASP A 80 -13.17 -2.88 -6.22
CA ASP A 80 -13.60 -1.73 -5.41
C ASP A 80 -13.49 -1.99 -3.89
N GLU A 81 -12.34 -2.50 -3.45
CA GLU A 81 -12.10 -2.74 -2.02
C GLU A 81 -10.97 -1.84 -1.52
N ASP A 82 -11.13 -1.29 -0.32
CA ASP A 82 -10.11 -0.53 0.38
C ASP A 82 -9.87 -1.07 1.80
N LEU A 83 -8.60 -1.12 2.19
CA LEU A 83 -8.17 -1.45 3.55
C LEU A 83 -7.37 -0.31 4.15
N SER A 84 -7.84 0.22 5.27
CA SER A 84 -7.09 1.22 6.03
C SER A 84 -5.96 0.56 6.85
N PHE A 85 -4.86 1.29 7.05
CA PHE A 85 -3.81 0.79 7.94
C PHE A 85 -4.29 0.62 9.37
N ALA A 86 -5.24 1.44 9.85
CA ALA A 86 -5.80 1.31 11.19
C ALA A 86 -6.40 -0.10 11.46
N GLY A 87 -6.93 -0.77 10.43
CA GLY A 87 -7.46 -2.13 10.54
C GLY A 87 -6.46 -3.14 11.11
N PHE A 88 -5.15 -2.97 10.83
CA PHE A 88 -4.09 -3.87 11.32
C PHE A 88 -3.83 -3.78 12.83
N TRP A 89 -4.43 -2.80 13.54
CA TRP A 89 -4.27 -2.63 14.99
C TRP A 89 -5.41 -3.27 15.79
N HIS A 90 -6.54 -3.57 15.17
CA HIS A 90 -7.70 -4.15 15.85
C HIS A 90 -7.65 -5.68 15.96
N GLU A 91 -6.78 -6.32 15.17
CA GLU A 91 -6.60 -7.76 15.19
C GLU A 91 -5.24 -8.08 15.83
N SER A 92 -5.27 -8.50 17.10
CA SER A 92 -4.11 -8.97 17.87
C SER A 92 -4.44 -10.30 18.54
#